data_AF-Q8ZWS4-F1
#
_entry.id   AF-Q8ZWS4-F1
#
_cell.length_a   1.000
_cell.length_b   1.000
_cell.length_c   1.000
_cell.angle_alpha   90.00
_cell.angle_beta   90.00
_cell.angle_gamma   90.00
#
_symmetry.space_group_name_H-M   'P 1'
#
loop_
_entity.id
_entity.type
_entity.pdbx_description
1 polymer ?
#
loop_
_entity_poly.entity_id
_entity_poly.type
_entity_poly.pdbx_seq_one_letter_code
_entity_poly.pdbx_strand_id
1 'polypeptide(L)'
;MEPWASVEVAERPFNGGHVVIRLKKSIFELSEAELKRLKGLIDSLIKLEKEEFSPEGFNIYITGEEIHIIPRWCGDINVAFFGGIKVIPLSNDDVKENIINKLQ
;
A
#
# COMPACT_ATOMS: atom_id res chain seq x y z
N MET A 1 -7.85 -14.72 -0.49
CA MET A 1 -6.74 -14.35 0.41
C MET A 1 -5.75 -15.49 0.46
N GLU A 2 -4.50 -15.21 0.10
CA GLU A 2 -3.42 -16.20 0.15
C GLU A 2 -3.12 -16.59 1.61
N PRO A 3 -2.80 -17.87 1.90
CA PRO A 3 -2.58 -18.32 3.27
C PRO A 3 -1.32 -17.73 3.93
N TRP A 4 -0.45 -17.02 3.19
CA TRP A 4 0.84 -16.49 3.65
C TRP A 4 0.86 -14.96 3.85
N ALA A 5 -0.13 -14.22 3.34
CA ALA A 5 -0.21 -12.76 3.49
C ALA A 5 -1.65 -12.21 3.43
N SER A 6 -1.88 -11.08 4.11
CA SER A 6 -3.09 -10.25 3.99
C SER A 6 -2.75 -8.88 3.41
N VAL A 7 -3.74 -8.20 2.82
CA VAL A 7 -3.63 -6.80 2.39
C VAL A 7 -4.68 -5.98 3.11
N GLU A 8 -4.26 -4.88 3.70
CA GLU A 8 -5.11 -4.02 4.52
C GLU A 8 -4.83 -2.56 4.23
N VAL A 9 -5.81 -1.69 4.52
CA VAL A 9 -5.57 -0.24 4.53
C VAL A 9 -4.68 0.08 5.74
N ALA A 10 -3.69 0.94 5.55
CA ALA A 10 -2.85 1.38 6.66
C ALA A 10 -3.71 2.06 7.74
N GLU A 11 -3.56 1.66 9.01
CA GLU A 11 -4.29 2.26 10.13
C GLU A 11 -4.00 3.78 10.24
N ARG A 12 -2.75 4.15 9.95
CA ARG A 12 -2.29 5.54 9.87
C ARG A 12 -1.71 5.78 8.47
N PRO A 13 -2.57 6.09 7.48
CA PRO A 13 -2.11 6.28 6.11
C PRO A 13 -1.18 7.50 6.01
N PHE A 14 -0.20 7.44 5.12
CA PHE A 14 0.64 8.60 4.83
C PHE A 14 0.00 9.44 3.73
N ASN A 15 -0.52 8.77 2.70
CA ASN A 15 -1.39 9.33 1.67
C ASN A 15 -2.63 8.44 1.54
N GLY A 16 -3.67 8.94 0.87
CA GLY A 16 -4.78 8.09 0.41
C GLY A 16 -4.23 6.99 -0.49
N GLY A 17 -4.77 5.76 -0.38
CA GLY A 17 -4.23 4.59 -1.07
C GLY A 17 -3.03 3.93 -0.38
N HIS A 18 -2.66 4.37 0.84
CA HIS A 18 -1.64 3.66 1.61
C HIS A 18 -2.18 2.30 2.07
N VAL A 19 -1.68 1.23 1.44
CA VAL A 19 -1.98 -0.16 1.79
C VAL A 19 -0.76 -0.86 2.37
N VAL A 20 -1.01 -1.87 3.20
CA VAL A 20 0.01 -2.70 3.85
C VAL A 20 -0.24 -4.15 3.49
N ILE A 21 0.77 -4.80 2.93
CA ILE A 21 0.82 -6.25 2.83
C ILE A 21 1.44 -6.77 4.13
N ARG A 22 0.69 -7.54 4.91
CA ARG A 22 1.20 -8.21 6.11
C ARG A 22 1.52 -9.66 5.81
N LEU A 23 2.76 -10.05 6.07
CA LEU A 23 3.28 -11.39 5.88
C LEU A 23 3.16 -12.18 7.19
N LYS A 24 2.94 -13.50 7.10
CA LYS A 24 2.95 -14.39 8.27
C LYS A 24 4.35 -14.69 8.83
N LYS A 25 5.39 -14.40 8.05
CA LYS A 25 6.80 -14.55 8.40
C LYS A 25 7.59 -13.46 7.68
N SER A 26 8.80 -13.20 8.11
CA SER A 26 9.62 -12.15 7.54
C SER A 26 9.87 -12.36 6.05
N ILE A 27 9.92 -11.27 5.27
CA ILE A 27 10.25 -11.28 3.84
C ILE A 27 11.58 -12.01 3.56
N PHE A 28 12.51 -11.97 4.52
CA PHE A 28 13.83 -12.60 4.44
C PHE A 28 13.77 -14.13 4.61
N GLU A 29 12.62 -14.68 5.02
CA GLU A 29 12.37 -16.11 5.22
C GLU A 29 11.37 -16.68 4.19
N LEU A 30 10.94 -15.86 3.24
CA LEU A 30 10.10 -16.31 2.13
C LEU A 30 10.92 -17.17 1.17
N SER A 31 10.31 -18.26 0.72
CA SER A 31 10.82 -19.04 -0.41
C SER A 31 10.76 -18.24 -1.71
N GLU A 32 11.52 -18.64 -2.72
CA GLU A 32 11.46 -18.01 -4.05
C GLU A 32 10.04 -18.01 -4.64
N ALA A 33 9.27 -19.06 -4.39
CA ALA A 33 7.88 -19.15 -4.82
C ALA A 33 6.98 -18.11 -4.13
N GLU A 34 7.17 -17.90 -2.82
CA GLU A 34 6.46 -16.86 -2.06
C GLU A 34 6.90 -15.46 -2.50
N LEU A 35 8.19 -15.22 -2.72
CA LEU A 35 8.70 -13.95 -3.25
C LEU A 35 8.13 -13.63 -4.65
N LYS A 36 8.01 -14.63 -5.52
CA LYS A 36 7.37 -14.46 -6.84
C LYS A 36 5.90 -14.07 -6.70
N ARG A 37 5.16 -14.70 -5.79
CA ARG A 37 3.75 -14.36 -5.51
C ARG A 37 3.63 -12.96 -4.91
N LEU A 38 4.53 -12.60 -4.00
CA LEU A 38 4.60 -11.27 -3.40
C LEU A 38 4.84 -10.19 -4.45
N LYS A 39 5.77 -10.40 -5.38
CA LYS A 39 5.98 -9.48 -6.50
C LYS A 39 4.72 -9.33 -7.35
N GLY A 40 4.02 -10.42 -7.64
CA GLY A 40 2.74 -10.38 -8.35
C GLY A 40 1.65 -9.60 -7.59
N LEU A 41 1.58 -9.78 -6.27
CA LEU A 41 0.67 -9.04 -5.40
C LEU A 41 0.98 -7.53 -5.40
N ILE A 42 2.25 -7.16 -5.29
CA ILE A 42 2.71 -5.75 -5.36
C ILE A 42 2.37 -5.16 -6.74
N ASP A 43 2.61 -5.88 -7.83
CA ASP A 43 2.27 -5.42 -9.18
C ASP A 43 0.77 -5.14 -9.33
N SER A 44 -0.08 -6.06 -8.84
CA SER A 44 -1.54 -5.92 -8.89
C SER A 44 -2.01 -4.71 -8.10
N LEU A 45 -1.46 -4.49 -6.91
CA LEU A 45 -1.79 -3.32 -6.10
C LEU A 45 -1.36 -2.01 -6.77
N ILE A 46 -0.14 -1.95 -7.29
CA ILE A 46 0.35 -0.77 -8.03
C ILE A 46 -0.51 -0.50 -9.26
N LYS A 47 -0.95 -1.55 -9.96
CA LYS A 47 -1.83 -1.42 -11.12
C LYS A 47 -3.19 -0.84 -10.73
N LEU A 48 -3.84 -1.39 -9.71
CA LEU A 48 -5.12 -0.89 -9.22
C LEU A 48 -5.01 0.55 -8.71
N GLU A 49 -3.98 0.88 -7.93
CA GLU A 49 -3.72 2.24 -7.46
C GLU A 49 -3.58 3.24 -8.64
N LYS A 50 -2.89 2.84 -9.71
CA LYS A 50 -2.78 3.64 -10.94
C LYS A 50 -4.12 3.85 -11.64
N GLU A 51 -4.94 2.82 -11.72
CA GLU A 51 -6.25 2.86 -12.37
C GLU A 51 -7.27 3.70 -11.58
N GLU A 52 -7.25 3.62 -10.25
CA GLU A 52 -8.26 4.23 -9.39
C GLU A 52 -7.89 5.65 -8.93
N PHE A 53 -6.60 5.89 -8.63
CA PHE A 53 -6.18 7.15 -8.00
C PHE A 53 -5.13 7.94 -8.80
N SER A 54 -4.59 7.36 -9.88
CA SER A 54 -3.61 8.02 -10.75
C SER A 54 -2.40 8.66 -10.04
N PRO A 55 -1.71 7.97 -9.10
CA PRO A 55 -0.45 8.47 -8.54
C PRO A 55 0.66 8.62 -9.57
N GLU A 56 1.54 9.58 -9.33
CA GLU A 56 2.73 9.85 -10.14
C GLU A 56 3.91 8.97 -9.77
N GLY A 57 3.89 8.38 -8.58
CA GLY A 57 4.93 7.47 -8.10
C GLY A 57 4.51 6.69 -6.87
N PHE A 58 5.42 5.84 -6.38
CA PHE A 58 5.20 5.03 -5.18
C PHE A 58 6.46 5.00 -4.33
N ASN A 59 6.30 5.05 -3.02
CA ASN A 59 7.31 4.56 -2.09
C ASN A 59 6.89 3.20 -1.57
N ILE A 60 7.86 2.29 -1.52
CA ILE A 60 7.68 0.96 -0.93
C ILE A 60 8.62 0.87 0.27
N TYR A 61 8.04 0.65 1.45
CA TYR A 61 8.78 0.52 2.71
C TYR A 61 8.58 -0.86 3.29
N ILE A 62 9.67 -1.52 3.69
CA ILE A 62 9.68 -2.94 4.09
C ILE A 62 10.30 -3.04 5.49
N THR A 63 9.57 -3.63 6.44
CA THR A 63 10.01 -3.80 7.84
C THR A 63 10.30 -5.26 8.21
N GLY A 64 10.32 -6.15 7.23
CA GLY A 64 10.43 -7.60 7.43
C GLY A 64 9.06 -8.24 7.20
N GLU A 65 8.14 -8.08 8.13
CA GLU A 65 6.79 -8.68 8.06
C GLU A 65 5.75 -7.77 7.40
N GLU A 66 6.01 -6.48 7.28
CA GLU A 66 5.11 -5.53 6.63
C GLU A 66 5.76 -4.88 5.41
N ILE A 67 4.97 -4.74 4.35
CA ILE A 67 5.35 -4.04 3.13
C ILE A 67 4.29 -2.98 2.88
N HIS A 68 4.70 -1.73 3.06
CA HIS A 68 3.89 -0.54 2.86
C HIS A 68 4.03 -0.09 1.41
N ILE A 69 2.91 0.09 0.73
CA ILE A 69 2.84 0.70 -0.61
C ILE A 69 2.16 2.06 -0.44
N ILE A 70 2.92 3.12 -0.70
CA ILE A 70 2.51 4.50 -0.47
C ILE A 70 2.47 5.22 -1.82
N PRO A 71 1.29 5.46 -2.41
CA PRO A 71 1.15 6.25 -3.63
C PRO A 71 1.56 7.71 -3.37
N ARG A 72 2.17 8.35 -4.37
CA ARG A 72 2.76 9.70 -4.27
C ARG A 72 2.26 10.60 -5.41
N TRP A 73 2.10 11.87 -5.10
CA TRP A 73 1.79 12.94 -6.05
C TRP A 73 2.69 14.15 -5.82
N CYS A 74 2.99 14.90 -6.87
CA CYS A 74 3.63 16.19 -6.75
C CYS A 74 2.81 17.12 -5.83
N GLY A 75 3.43 17.61 -4.76
CA GLY A 75 2.77 18.49 -3.78
C GLY A 75 1.94 17.77 -2.70
N ASP A 76 2.04 16.44 -2.58
CA ASP A 76 1.40 15.67 -1.50
C ASP A 76 1.96 15.94 -0.09
N ILE A 77 3.01 16.75 -0.02
CA ILE A 77 3.52 17.39 1.20
C ILE A 77 3.30 18.90 1.05
N ASN A 78 2.39 19.45 1.86
CA ASN A 78 2.05 20.87 1.86
C ASN A 78 2.56 21.57 3.13
N VAL A 79 2.32 22.88 3.24
CA VAL A 79 2.81 23.69 4.37
C VAL A 79 2.27 23.20 5.73
N ALA A 80 1.06 22.64 5.79
CA ALA A 80 0.49 22.11 7.02
C ALA A 80 1.30 20.94 7.59
N PHE A 81 2.00 20.19 6.71
CA PHE A 81 2.88 19.11 7.10
C PHE A 81 4.02 19.57 8.01
N PHE A 82 4.55 20.79 7.78
CA PHE A 82 5.58 21.36 8.66
C PHE A 82 5.05 21.71 10.06
N GLY A 83 3.73 21.81 10.23
CA GLY A 83 3.06 21.91 11.53
C GLY A 83 2.74 20.55 12.16
N GLY A 84 3.20 19.43 11.58
CA GLY A 84 2.92 18.07 12.03
C GLY A 84 1.53 17.55 11.64
N ILE A 85 0.80 18.27 10.77
CA ILE A 85 -0.54 17.91 10.31
C ILE A 85 -0.49 17.50 8.86
N LYS A 86 -0.99 16.31 8.53
CA LYS A 86 -1.17 15.87 7.14
C LYS A 86 -2.65 15.69 6.82
N VAL A 87 -3.14 16.42 5.82
CA VAL A 87 -4.50 16.26 5.30
C VAL A 87 -4.51 15.15 4.27
N ILE A 88 -5.41 14.18 4.45
CA ILE A 88 -5.61 13.05 3.53
C ILE A 88 -7.05 13.12 3.02
N PRO A 89 -7.29 13.44 1.74
CA PRO A 89 -8.63 13.69 1.22
C PRO A 89 -9.40 12.41 0.87
N LEU A 90 -8.75 11.25 0.91
CA LEU A 90 -9.34 9.95 0.61
C LEU A 90 -9.57 9.17 1.90
N SER A 91 -10.77 8.64 2.11
CA SER A 91 -11.08 7.87 3.32
C SER A 91 -10.55 6.44 3.24
N ASN A 92 -10.44 5.78 4.40
CA ASN A 92 -10.06 4.36 4.44
C ASN A 92 -11.12 3.47 3.77
N ASP A 93 -12.39 3.85 3.83
CA ASP A 93 -13.48 3.11 3.19
C ASP A 93 -13.35 3.19 1.66
N ASP A 94 -13.02 4.36 1.11
CA ASP A 94 -12.77 4.51 -0.34
C ASP A 94 -11.63 3.60 -0.81
N VAL A 95 -10.53 3.53 -0.04
CA VAL A 95 -9.39 2.65 -0.36
C VAL A 95 -9.82 1.18 -0.28
N LYS A 96 -10.60 0.81 0.73
CA LYS A 96 -11.08 -0.56 0.89
C LYS A 96 -11.97 -0.98 -0.27
N GLU A 97 -12.90 -0.12 -0.69
CA GLU A 97 -13.82 -0.40 -1.79
C GLU A 97 -13.10 -0.44 -3.15
N ASN A 98 -12.20 0.50 -3.42
CA ASN A 98 -11.59 0.63 -4.74
C ASN A 98 -10.33 -0.21 -4.93
N ILE A 99 -9.64 -0.60 -3.84
CA ILE A 99 -8.41 -1.39 -3.93
C ILE A 99 -8.62 -2.79 -3.36
N ILE A 100 -8.94 -2.90 -2.06
CA ILE A 100 -8.94 -4.19 -1.37
C ILE A 100 -10.03 -5.12 -1.92
N ASN A 101 -11.23 -4.61 -2.13
CA ASN A 101 -12.36 -5.41 -2.64
C ASN A 101 -12.19 -5.78 -4.13
N LYS A 102 -11.41 -5.00 -4.91
CA LYS A 102 -11.13 -5.27 -6.32
C LYS A 102 -9.94 -6.22 -6.53
N LEU A 103 -9.18 -6.50 -5.47
CA LEU A 103 -8.04 -7.41 -5.48
C LEU A 103 -8.55 -8.88 -5.50
N GLN A 104 -8.70 -9.44 -6.71
CA GLN A 104 -9.10 -10.84 -6.95
C GLN A 104 -7.92 -11.81 -6.84
#